data_AF-A0AAE1LUW3-F1
#
_entry.id   AF-A0AAE1LUW3-F1
#
_cell.length_a   1.000
_cell.length_b   1.000
_cell.length_c   1.000
_cell.angle_alpha   90.00
_cell.angle_beta   90.00
_cell.angle_gamma   90.00
#
_symmetry.space_group_name_H-M   'P 1'
#
loop_
_entity.id
_entity.type
_entity.pdbx_description
1 polymer ?
#
loop_
_entity_poly.entity_id
_entity_poly.type
_entity_poly.pdbx_seq_one_letter_code
_entity_poly.pdbx_strand_id
1 'polypeptide(L)'
;MFISTLNISVTWVKTALKKFKSNNGAIPNDGRGKKAKNNHVSSVLKEDIMAHIKQFPVVEGHYTRKNSKSRYISENLNKRKMWSLYKIQQEAAGVTRVATLRQYRDVFNKDFRLKFFRPKKDQCPRCLSWKNKTPQEKTDAARLKYESHIAAKQIRQEMKQKDIDDIKNSPDLKQTRCVITCDLEKILTCPKGENGDFYYKSKMSVCNFTIFVSGDQEAFCYVWDQTIGSKGAAEIGSCLWLFIQQKVQEGIKEFVIYSDNCSAQNKSQFLFSLYVMASIKFQIKITHRYLEVGHTHMECDSIHATLPSPPPPSPT
;
A
#
# COMPACT_ATOMS: atom_id res chain seq x y z
N MET A 1 -36.28 46.54 39.64
CA MET A 1 -37.56 47.08 39.12
C MET A 1 -37.63 47.02 37.60
N PHE A 2 -36.90 47.83 36.82
CA PHE A 2 -37.01 47.83 35.35
C PHE A 2 -36.86 46.46 34.65
N ILE A 3 -35.80 45.72 34.99
CA ILE A 3 -35.47 44.40 34.41
C ILE A 3 -36.50 43.33 34.79
N SER A 4 -36.97 43.35 36.04
CA SER A 4 -37.98 42.42 36.56
C SER A 4 -39.38 42.73 36.00
N THR A 5 -39.71 44.01 35.79
CA THR A 5 -41.01 44.44 35.24
C THR A 5 -41.17 44.07 33.76
N LEU A 6 -40.09 44.16 32.98
CA LEU A 6 -40.12 43.83 31.54
C LEU A 6 -39.69 42.39 31.23
N ASN A 7 -39.30 41.61 32.25
CA ASN A 7 -38.77 40.26 32.12
C ASN A 7 -37.67 40.12 31.04
N ILE A 8 -36.74 41.08 31.00
CA ILE A 8 -35.62 41.10 30.05
C ILE A 8 -34.31 40.87 30.78
N SER A 9 -33.31 40.30 30.10
CA SER A 9 -32.01 40.06 30.75
C SER A 9 -31.18 41.34 30.88
N VAL A 10 -30.36 41.41 31.95
CA VAL A 10 -29.39 42.49 32.19
C VAL A 10 -28.46 42.68 30.97
N THR A 11 -28.06 41.57 30.33
CA THR A 11 -27.19 41.55 29.15
C THR A 11 -27.82 42.26 27.96
N TRP A 12 -29.13 42.13 27.79
CA TRP A 12 -29.90 42.80 26.74
C TRP A 12 -29.87 44.32 26.92
N VAL A 13 -30.14 44.79 28.14
CA VAL A 13 -30.12 46.22 28.49
C VAL A 13 -28.73 46.82 28.30
N LYS A 14 -27.68 46.14 28.78
CA LYS A 14 -26.29 46.59 28.61
C LYS A 14 -25.89 46.68 27.13
N THR A 15 -26.30 45.70 26.32
CA THR A 15 -26.00 45.67 24.89
C THR A 15 -26.72 46.79 24.14
N ALA A 16 -27.98 47.06 24.48
CA ALA A 16 -28.76 48.15 23.89
C ALA A 16 -28.15 49.52 24.23
N LEU A 17 -27.81 49.76 25.51
CA LEU A 17 -27.17 51.00 25.94
C LEU A 17 -25.80 51.21 25.29
N LYS A 18 -25.00 50.15 25.14
CA LYS A 18 -23.72 50.23 24.44
C LYS A 18 -23.89 50.63 22.97
N LYS A 19 -24.87 50.04 22.28
CA LYS A 19 -25.18 50.38 20.88
C LYS A 19 -25.72 51.81 20.73
N PHE A 20 -26.56 52.25 21.67
CA PHE A 20 -27.11 53.60 21.70
C PHE A 20 -26.03 54.67 21.89
N LYS A 21 -25.11 54.46 22.86
CA LYS A 21 -23.98 55.36 23.09
C LYS A 21 -22.99 55.39 21.92
N SER A 22 -22.75 54.24 21.30
CA SER A 22 -21.82 54.09 20.16
C SER A 22 -22.27 54.79 18.88
N ASN A 23 -23.54 55.17 18.77
CA ASN A 23 -24.15 55.61 17.52
C ASN A 23 -24.97 56.90 17.72
N ASN A 24 -24.44 57.83 18.53
CA ASN A 24 -25.00 59.16 18.82
C ASN A 24 -26.52 59.16 19.12
N GLY A 25 -26.97 58.20 19.93
CA GLY A 25 -28.38 58.14 20.35
C GLY A 25 -29.33 57.50 19.34
N ALA A 26 -28.83 56.91 18.25
CA ALA A 26 -29.63 56.10 17.34
C ALA A 26 -29.34 54.61 17.52
N ILE A 27 -30.37 53.76 17.53
CA ILE A 27 -30.17 52.31 17.53
C ILE A 27 -29.74 51.88 16.12
N PRO A 28 -28.56 51.23 15.95
CA PRO A 28 -28.11 50.81 14.63
C PRO A 28 -29.02 49.73 14.04
N ASN A 29 -29.20 49.76 12.72
CA ASN A 29 -30.00 48.78 11.98
C ASN A 29 -29.54 47.33 12.22
N ASP A 30 -30.49 46.38 12.25
CA ASP A 30 -30.17 44.96 12.44
C ASP A 30 -29.35 44.42 11.26
N GLY A 31 -28.16 43.90 11.60
CA GLY A 31 -27.19 43.30 10.69
C GLY A 31 -27.20 41.77 10.69
N ARG A 32 -28.10 41.13 11.45
CA ARG A 32 -28.28 39.67 11.38
C ARG A 32 -28.64 39.25 9.95
N GLY A 33 -27.98 38.21 9.43
CA GLY A 33 -28.18 37.72 8.07
C GLY A 33 -27.60 38.58 6.94
N LYS A 34 -27.12 39.80 7.21
CA LYS A 34 -26.55 40.72 6.20
C LYS A 34 -25.04 40.62 6.01
N LYS A 35 -24.38 39.66 6.68
CA LYS A 35 -22.96 39.38 6.41
C LYS A 35 -22.83 38.64 5.08
N ALA A 36 -21.95 39.13 4.20
CA ALA A 36 -21.60 38.42 2.98
C ALA A 36 -21.20 36.98 3.32
N LYS A 37 -21.68 36.02 2.51
CA LYS A 37 -21.33 34.60 2.67
C LYS A 37 -19.84 34.44 2.34
N ASN A 38 -18.96 34.53 3.34
CA ASN A 38 -17.52 34.25 3.22
C ASN A 38 -17.22 32.74 3.02
N ASN A 39 -18.08 32.01 2.32
CA ASN A 39 -17.93 30.57 2.06
C ASN A 39 -17.12 30.29 0.78
N HIS A 40 -16.75 31.32 0.04
CA HIS A 40 -15.93 31.17 -1.15
C HIS A 40 -14.45 31.37 -0.80
N VAL A 41 -13.63 30.37 -1.10
CA VAL A 41 -12.16 30.50 -1.11
C VAL A 41 -11.83 31.59 -2.14
N SER A 42 -11.01 32.59 -1.81
CA SER A 42 -10.62 33.61 -2.80
C SER A 42 -9.97 32.92 -4.00
N SER A 43 -10.17 33.44 -5.22
CA SER A 43 -9.62 32.87 -6.46
C SER A 43 -8.12 32.62 -6.34
N VAL A 44 -7.40 33.60 -5.80
CA VAL A 44 -5.96 33.52 -5.51
C VAL A 44 -5.62 32.34 -4.60
N LEU A 45 -6.31 32.20 -3.46
CA LEU A 45 -6.03 31.13 -2.50
C LEU A 45 -6.39 29.75 -3.08
N LYS A 46 -7.39 29.70 -3.96
CA LYS A 46 -7.75 28.48 -4.68
C LYS A 46 -6.63 28.08 -5.65
N GLU A 47 -6.09 29.04 -6.41
CA GLU A 47 -4.97 28.83 -7.33
C GLU A 47 -3.71 28.35 -6.60
N ASP A 48 -3.38 28.94 -5.46
CA ASP A 48 -2.24 28.52 -4.63
C ASP A 48 -2.37 27.06 -4.15
N ILE A 49 -3.55 26.69 -3.66
CA ILE A 49 -3.83 25.30 -3.24
C ILE A 49 -3.71 24.36 -4.44
N MET A 50 -4.26 24.74 -5.60
CA MET A 50 -4.19 23.93 -6.82
C MET A 50 -2.74 23.76 -7.31
N ALA A 51 -1.93 24.81 -7.26
CA ALA A 51 -0.52 24.78 -7.63
C ALA A 51 0.25 23.80 -6.72
N HIS A 52 0.05 23.88 -5.41
CA HIS A 52 0.68 22.97 -4.46
C HIS A 52 0.26 21.51 -4.65
N ILE A 53 -1.04 21.22 -4.88
CA ILE A 53 -1.51 19.83 -5.11
C ILE A 53 -0.89 19.23 -6.38
N LYS A 54 -0.60 20.04 -7.41
CA LYS A 54 0.04 19.58 -8.65
C LYS A 54 1.53 19.21 -8.49
N GLN A 55 2.17 19.60 -7.40
CA GLN A 55 3.58 19.27 -7.12
C GLN A 55 3.76 17.80 -6.70
N PHE A 56 2.69 17.12 -6.26
CA PHE A 56 2.80 15.71 -5.86
C PHE A 56 2.80 14.79 -7.09
N PRO A 57 3.71 13.81 -7.16
CA PRO A 57 3.72 12.83 -8.23
C PRO A 57 2.46 11.98 -8.18
N VAL A 58 1.85 11.78 -9.35
CA VAL A 58 0.60 11.05 -9.51
C VAL A 58 0.86 9.79 -10.31
N VAL A 59 0.41 8.66 -9.80
CA VAL A 59 0.51 7.36 -10.46
C VAL A 59 -0.82 7.02 -11.13
N GLU A 60 -0.77 6.69 -12.41
CA GLU A 60 -1.92 6.12 -13.10
C GLU A 60 -2.14 4.68 -12.62
N GLY A 61 -3.39 4.31 -12.37
CA GLY A 61 -3.74 3.01 -11.82
C GLY A 61 -3.47 1.87 -12.81
N HIS A 62 -2.21 1.45 -12.94
CA HIS A 62 -1.76 0.35 -13.81
C HIS A 62 -2.38 -1.02 -13.43
N TYR A 63 -3.03 -1.09 -12.26
CA TYR A 63 -3.67 -2.28 -11.68
C TYR A 63 -5.20 -2.17 -11.56
N THR A 64 -5.82 -1.08 -12.01
CA THR A 64 -7.27 -0.92 -11.94
C THR A 64 -7.91 -1.03 -13.31
N ARG A 65 -8.93 -1.92 -13.41
CA ARG A 65 -9.77 -2.21 -14.59
C ARG A 65 -9.92 -1.02 -15.55
N LYS A 66 -9.88 -1.30 -16.87
CA LYS A 66 -9.99 -0.38 -18.05
C LYS A 66 -10.92 0.84 -17.95
N ASN A 67 -11.83 0.92 -16.98
CA ASN A 67 -12.87 1.95 -16.86
C ASN A 67 -12.69 2.97 -15.72
N SER A 68 -11.63 2.92 -14.91
CA SER A 68 -11.41 3.90 -13.83
C SER A 68 -10.34 4.93 -14.21
N LYS A 69 -10.75 6.14 -14.64
CA LYS A 69 -9.87 7.34 -14.79
C LYS A 69 -9.39 7.93 -13.44
N SER A 70 -9.28 7.12 -12.39
CA SER A 70 -8.85 7.57 -11.06
C SER A 70 -7.32 7.68 -11.03
N ARG A 71 -6.83 8.83 -10.58
CA ARG A 71 -5.40 9.11 -10.41
C ARG A 71 -5.01 8.93 -8.93
N TYR A 72 -3.87 8.30 -8.66
CA TYR A 72 -3.48 7.92 -7.29
C TYR A 72 -2.27 8.70 -6.79
N ILE A 73 -2.32 9.11 -5.51
CA ILE A 73 -1.20 9.69 -4.76
C ILE A 73 -0.72 8.66 -3.73
N SER A 74 0.56 8.73 -3.37
CA SER A 74 1.24 7.90 -2.36
C SER A 74 0.40 7.58 -1.12
N GLU A 75 0.52 6.34 -0.63
CA GLU A 75 -0.14 5.82 0.57
C GLU A 75 0.28 6.54 1.87
N ASN A 76 1.49 7.11 1.87
CA ASN A 76 2.05 7.80 3.04
C ASN A 76 1.53 9.24 3.20
N LEU A 77 0.79 9.74 2.19
CA LEU A 77 0.16 11.05 2.21
C LEU A 77 -1.30 10.95 2.65
N ASN A 78 -1.75 12.02 3.30
CA ASN A 78 -3.17 12.25 3.56
C ASN A 78 -3.43 13.77 3.47
N LYS A 79 -4.70 14.17 3.36
CA LYS A 79 -5.07 15.59 3.20
C LYS A 79 -4.53 16.50 4.31
N ARG A 80 -4.35 15.97 5.53
CA ARG A 80 -3.78 16.72 6.67
C ARG A 80 -2.29 16.94 6.47
N LYS A 81 -1.52 15.89 6.15
CA LYS A 81 -0.09 15.98 5.83
C LYS A 81 0.16 16.91 4.65
N MET A 82 -0.61 16.77 3.57
CA MET A 82 -0.48 17.66 2.40
C MET A 82 -0.74 19.14 2.75
N TRP A 83 -1.74 19.41 3.62
CA TRP A 83 -1.98 20.76 4.11
C TRP A 83 -0.87 21.27 5.05
N SER A 84 -0.30 20.40 5.90
CA SER A 84 0.85 20.76 6.73
C SER A 84 2.05 21.17 5.88
N LEU A 85 2.34 20.42 4.81
CA LEU A 85 3.41 20.76 3.86
C LEU A 85 3.13 22.08 3.13
N TYR A 86 1.90 22.28 2.67
CA TYR A 86 1.45 23.55 2.09
C TYR A 86 1.67 24.73 3.05
N LYS A 87 1.30 24.56 4.32
CA LYS A 87 1.44 25.59 5.34
C LYS A 87 2.93 25.94 5.54
N ILE A 88 3.80 24.94 5.66
CA ILE A 88 5.25 25.15 5.79
C ILE A 88 5.80 25.91 4.57
N GLN A 89 5.39 25.54 3.35
CA GLN A 89 5.83 26.22 2.13
C GLN A 89 5.38 27.69 2.09
N GLN A 90 4.14 27.96 2.52
CA GLN A 90 3.59 29.32 2.55
C GLN A 90 4.21 30.19 3.65
N GLU A 91 4.51 29.60 4.80
CA GLU A 91 5.25 30.26 5.89
C GLU A 91 6.68 30.60 5.45
N ALA A 92 7.37 29.70 4.76
CA ALA A 92 8.69 29.95 4.19
C ALA A 92 8.68 31.04 3.10
N ALA A 93 7.56 31.18 2.37
CA ALA A 93 7.37 32.23 1.36
C ALA A 93 6.89 33.57 1.95
N GLY A 94 6.72 33.69 3.27
CA GLY A 94 6.29 34.93 3.94
C GLY A 94 4.82 35.29 3.74
N VAL A 95 3.96 34.33 3.36
CA VAL A 95 2.55 34.60 3.07
C VAL A 95 1.73 34.70 4.36
N THR A 96 1.12 35.86 4.60
CA THR A 96 0.38 36.18 5.82
C THR A 96 -0.99 35.52 5.91
N ARG A 97 -1.59 35.12 4.78
CA ARG A 97 -2.93 34.51 4.74
C ARG A 97 -2.90 33.10 4.14
N VAL A 98 -2.59 32.12 4.99
CA VAL A 98 -2.58 30.70 4.61
C VAL A 98 -3.98 30.11 4.65
N ALA A 99 -4.29 29.23 3.69
CA ALA A 99 -5.57 28.53 3.66
C ALA A 99 -5.76 27.61 4.88
N THR A 100 -6.97 27.58 5.41
CA THR A 100 -7.34 26.62 6.46
C THR A 100 -7.39 25.19 5.89
N LEU A 101 -7.20 24.19 6.75
CA LEU A 101 -7.33 22.77 6.39
C LEU A 101 -8.69 22.46 5.72
N ARG A 102 -9.76 23.14 6.14
CA ARG A 102 -11.09 23.00 5.52
C ARG A 102 -11.09 23.47 4.06
N GLN A 103 -10.59 24.68 3.81
CA GLN A 103 -10.52 25.24 2.45
C GLN A 103 -9.64 24.36 1.55
N TYR A 104 -8.51 23.88 2.06
CA TYR A 104 -7.63 22.95 1.35
C TYR A 104 -8.36 21.64 0.98
N ARG A 105 -9.09 21.05 1.94
CA ARG A 105 -9.89 19.84 1.70
C ARG A 105 -11.00 20.05 0.68
N ASP A 106 -11.63 21.22 0.69
CA ASP A 106 -12.72 21.55 -0.23
C ASP A 106 -12.20 21.64 -1.67
N VAL A 107 -11.06 22.32 -1.90
CA VAL A 107 -10.40 22.40 -3.21
C VAL A 107 -9.93 21.01 -3.66
N PHE A 108 -9.28 20.23 -2.77
CA PHE A 108 -8.84 18.87 -3.10
C PHE A 108 -10.01 17.98 -3.56
N ASN A 109 -11.17 18.05 -2.89
CA ASN A 109 -12.31 17.16 -3.21
C ASN A 109 -13.11 17.62 -4.43
N LYS A 110 -13.22 18.93 -4.66
CA LYS A 110 -14.02 19.49 -5.76
C LYS A 110 -13.25 19.50 -7.07
N ASP A 111 -11.98 19.91 -7.03
CA ASP A 111 -11.20 20.20 -8.23
C ASP A 111 -10.27 19.03 -8.65
N PHE A 112 -10.00 18.07 -7.76
CA PHE A 112 -9.13 16.93 -8.05
C PHE A 112 -9.83 15.58 -7.87
N ARG A 113 -9.79 14.74 -8.91
CA ARG A 113 -10.21 13.32 -8.84
C ARG A 113 -9.05 12.42 -8.39
N LEU A 114 -8.43 12.77 -7.25
CA LEU A 114 -7.27 12.05 -6.70
C LEU A 114 -7.69 11.16 -5.53
N LYS A 115 -7.13 9.95 -5.49
CA LYS A 115 -7.32 8.99 -4.40
C LYS A 115 -5.98 8.65 -3.76
N PHE A 116 -5.96 8.45 -2.45
CA PHE A 116 -4.79 7.89 -1.78
C PHE A 116 -4.73 6.39 -2.08
N PHE A 117 -3.57 5.92 -2.51
CA PHE A 117 -3.36 4.49 -2.73
C PHE A 117 -3.50 3.77 -1.39
N ARG A 118 -4.35 2.75 -1.35
CA ARG A 118 -4.52 1.87 -0.19
C ARG A 118 -4.34 0.44 -0.68
N PRO A 119 -3.28 -0.26 -0.26
CA PRO A 119 -3.14 -1.69 -0.52
C PRO A 119 -4.34 -2.40 0.10
N LYS A 120 -5.00 -3.25 -0.68
CA LYS A 120 -5.96 -4.20 -0.08
C LYS A 120 -5.12 -5.30 0.57
N LYS A 121 -5.51 -5.75 1.76
CA LYS A 121 -4.97 -7.00 2.32
C LYS A 121 -5.26 -8.12 1.31
N ASP A 122 -4.27 -8.95 1.03
CA ASP A 122 -4.43 -10.08 0.12
C ASP A 122 -5.44 -11.07 0.70
N GLN A 123 -6.63 -11.05 0.12
CA GLN A 123 -7.68 -12.00 0.41
C GLN A 123 -7.91 -12.81 -0.86
N CYS A 124 -7.97 -14.13 -0.73
CA CYS A 124 -8.25 -15.00 -1.86
C CYS A 124 -9.52 -14.56 -2.61
N PRO A 125 -9.42 -14.16 -3.90
CA PRO A 125 -10.58 -13.70 -4.66
C PRO A 125 -11.68 -14.75 -4.76
N ARG A 126 -11.32 -16.04 -4.82
CA ARG A 126 -12.30 -17.15 -4.87
C ARG A 126 -13.05 -17.29 -3.55
N CYS A 127 -12.36 -17.22 -2.41
CA CYS A 127 -13.00 -17.28 -1.09
C CYS A 127 -13.87 -16.05 -0.82
N LEU A 128 -13.41 -14.86 -1.21
CA LEU A 128 -14.20 -13.64 -1.17
C LEU A 128 -15.45 -13.75 -2.05
N SER A 129 -15.30 -14.25 -3.27
CA SER A 129 -16.42 -14.46 -4.19
C SER A 129 -17.44 -15.42 -3.61
N TRP A 130 -17.00 -16.52 -2.99
CA TRP A 130 -17.90 -17.47 -2.33
C TRP A 130 -18.64 -16.85 -1.14
N LYS A 131 -17.93 -16.09 -0.30
CA LYS A 131 -18.50 -15.40 0.86
C LYS A 131 -19.56 -14.37 0.46
N ASN A 132 -19.34 -13.68 -0.67
CA ASN A 132 -20.21 -12.60 -1.14
C ASN A 132 -21.36 -13.09 -2.03
N LYS A 133 -21.45 -14.40 -2.36
CA LYS A 133 -22.56 -14.96 -3.13
C LYS A 133 -23.85 -14.98 -2.31
N THR A 134 -24.96 -14.62 -2.95
CA THR A 134 -26.30 -14.76 -2.37
C THR A 134 -26.69 -16.24 -2.25
N PRO A 135 -27.68 -16.61 -1.41
CA PRO A 135 -28.11 -18.00 -1.27
C PRO A 135 -28.49 -18.67 -2.61
N GLN A 136 -29.07 -17.91 -3.54
CA GLN A 136 -29.45 -18.40 -4.87
C GLN A 136 -28.24 -18.67 -5.79
N GLU A 137 -27.13 -17.97 -5.58
CA GLU A 137 -25.89 -18.12 -6.38
C GLU A 137 -24.95 -19.21 -5.83
N LYS A 138 -25.25 -19.77 -4.65
CA LYS A 138 -24.55 -20.90 -4.03
C LYS A 138 -25.09 -22.23 -4.55
N THR A 139 -25.06 -22.39 -5.86
CA THR A 139 -25.39 -23.66 -6.52
C THR A 139 -24.40 -24.75 -6.12
N ASP A 140 -24.80 -26.02 -6.25
CA ASP A 140 -23.92 -27.17 -5.95
C ASP A 140 -22.62 -27.13 -6.77
N ALA A 141 -22.70 -26.70 -8.02
CA ALA A 141 -21.52 -26.50 -8.87
C ALA A 141 -20.58 -25.40 -8.32
N ALA A 142 -21.12 -24.33 -7.74
CA ALA A 142 -20.31 -23.29 -7.11
C ALA A 142 -19.71 -23.76 -5.77
N ARG A 143 -20.46 -24.58 -5.02
CA ARG A 143 -20.00 -25.21 -3.79
C ARG A 143 -18.84 -26.17 -4.05
N LEU A 144 -18.97 -27.06 -5.04
CA LEU A 144 -17.93 -28.00 -5.42
C LEU A 144 -16.65 -27.29 -5.87
N LYS A 145 -16.77 -26.18 -6.61
CA LYS A 145 -15.61 -25.34 -6.98
C LYS A 145 -14.92 -24.69 -5.78
N TYR A 146 -15.69 -24.30 -4.77
CA TYR A 146 -15.15 -23.74 -3.54
C TYR A 146 -14.48 -24.83 -2.68
N GLU A 147 -15.13 -25.98 -2.49
CA GLU A 147 -14.60 -27.11 -1.72
C GLU A 147 -13.32 -27.66 -2.35
N SER A 148 -13.28 -27.83 -3.68
CA SER A 148 -12.05 -28.23 -4.38
C SER A 148 -10.92 -27.22 -4.24
N HIS A 149 -11.22 -25.91 -4.25
CA HIS A 149 -10.23 -24.85 -3.98
C HIS A 149 -9.66 -24.93 -2.55
N ILE A 150 -10.50 -25.20 -1.55
CA ILE A 150 -10.07 -25.36 -0.15
C ILE A 150 -9.28 -26.65 0.04
N ALA A 151 -9.71 -27.76 -0.56
CA ALA A 151 -8.99 -29.03 -0.53
C ALA A 151 -7.61 -28.90 -1.18
N ALA A 152 -7.51 -28.24 -2.35
CA ALA A 152 -6.24 -27.97 -3.01
C ALA A 152 -5.29 -27.12 -2.15
N LYS A 153 -5.83 -26.13 -1.43
CA LYS A 153 -5.06 -25.35 -0.45
C LYS A 153 -4.49 -26.26 0.64
N GLN A 154 -5.31 -27.10 1.26
CA GLN A 154 -4.89 -28.00 2.34
C GLN A 154 -3.79 -28.97 1.87
N ILE A 155 -4.01 -29.64 0.73
CA ILE A 155 -3.03 -30.57 0.15
C ILE A 155 -1.69 -29.89 -0.09
N ARG A 156 -1.67 -28.67 -0.64
CA ARG A 156 -0.40 -27.94 -0.89
C ARG A 156 0.30 -27.53 0.41
N GLN A 157 -0.45 -27.17 1.45
CA GLN A 157 0.12 -26.84 2.76
C GLN A 157 0.69 -28.09 3.45
N GLU A 158 -0.02 -29.21 3.40
CA GLU A 158 0.44 -30.50 3.94
C GLU A 158 1.68 -31.01 3.20
N MET A 159 1.71 -30.90 1.86
CA MET A 159 2.89 -31.23 1.05
C MET A 159 4.11 -30.40 1.43
N LYS A 160 3.92 -29.10 1.65
CA LYS A 160 5.01 -28.20 2.08
C LYS A 160 5.51 -28.59 3.46
N GLN A 161 4.60 -28.78 4.41
CA GLN A 161 4.95 -29.17 5.77
C GLN A 161 5.70 -30.50 5.78
N LYS A 162 5.25 -31.48 4.99
CA LYS A 162 5.92 -32.76 4.85
C LYS A 162 7.34 -32.63 4.33
N ASP A 163 7.58 -31.86 3.26
CA ASP A 163 8.95 -31.69 2.74
C ASP A 163 9.85 -30.97 3.77
N ILE A 164 9.29 -30.07 4.58
CA ILE A 164 10.00 -29.39 5.67
C ILE A 164 10.31 -30.37 6.82
N ASP A 165 9.37 -31.23 7.17
CA ASP A 165 9.56 -32.21 8.23
C ASP A 165 10.57 -33.29 7.80
N ASP A 166 10.55 -33.71 6.53
CA ASP A 166 11.50 -34.67 5.97
C ASP A 166 12.95 -34.17 6.12
N ILE A 167 13.23 -32.90 5.77
CA ILE A 167 14.57 -32.32 5.92
C ILE A 167 14.96 -32.06 7.38
N LYS A 168 14.00 -31.82 8.27
CA LYS A 168 14.29 -31.62 9.71
C LYS A 168 14.59 -32.93 10.42
N ASN A 169 13.87 -33.98 10.08
CA ASN A 169 13.98 -35.29 10.73
C ASN A 169 15.13 -36.13 10.16
N SER A 170 15.65 -35.80 8.98
CA SER A 170 16.71 -36.56 8.29
C SER A 170 17.93 -35.67 7.98
N PRO A 171 18.98 -35.68 8.82
CA PRO A 171 20.19 -34.87 8.61
C PRO A 171 20.88 -35.14 7.27
N ASP A 172 20.93 -36.39 6.83
CA ASP A 172 21.53 -36.78 5.53
C ASP A 172 20.76 -36.19 4.35
N LEU A 173 19.43 -36.11 4.49
CA LEU A 173 18.57 -35.50 3.48
C LEU A 173 18.77 -33.98 3.47
N LYS A 174 18.98 -33.35 4.63
CA LYS A 174 19.26 -31.91 4.73
C LYS A 174 20.54 -31.51 3.99
N GLN A 175 21.56 -32.37 3.99
CA GLN A 175 22.82 -32.12 3.26
C GLN A 175 22.67 -32.21 1.74
N THR A 176 21.61 -32.85 1.24
CA THR A 176 21.45 -33.14 -0.20
C THR A 176 20.21 -32.50 -0.82
N ARG A 177 19.22 -32.11 -0.01
CA ARG A 177 17.94 -31.52 -0.45
C ARG A 177 17.73 -30.15 0.19
N CYS A 178 17.46 -29.16 -0.66
CA CYS A 178 17.11 -27.81 -0.27
C CYS A 178 15.62 -27.54 -0.56
N VAL A 179 14.85 -27.24 0.48
CA VAL A 179 13.45 -26.80 0.35
C VAL A 179 13.41 -25.29 0.52
N ILE A 180 12.92 -24.60 -0.51
CA ILE A 180 12.86 -23.14 -0.53
C ILE A 180 11.44 -22.63 -0.79
N THR A 181 11.12 -21.50 -0.16
CA THR A 181 9.98 -20.66 -0.54
C THR A 181 10.52 -19.38 -1.16
N CYS A 182 9.94 -18.92 -2.25
CA CYS A 182 10.35 -17.68 -2.89
C CYS A 182 9.18 -16.75 -3.17
N ASP A 183 9.41 -15.46 -2.96
CA ASP A 183 8.43 -14.40 -3.20
C ASP A 183 9.10 -13.10 -3.64
N LEU A 184 8.40 -12.35 -4.48
CA LEU A 184 8.81 -10.99 -4.84
C LEU A 184 8.00 -9.98 -4.04
N GLU A 185 8.70 -9.22 -3.20
CA GLU A 185 8.08 -8.19 -2.38
C GLU A 185 7.38 -7.13 -3.27
N LYS A 186 6.35 -6.49 -2.70
CA LYS A 186 5.78 -5.28 -3.29
C LYS A 186 6.88 -4.25 -3.55
N ILE A 187 6.86 -3.65 -4.74
CA ILE A 187 7.82 -2.63 -5.18
C ILE A 187 8.09 -1.62 -4.05
N LEU A 188 9.34 -1.60 -3.62
CA LEU A 188 9.87 -0.63 -2.69
C LEU A 188 10.14 0.66 -3.46
N THR A 189 10.05 1.79 -2.75
CA THR A 189 10.37 3.09 -3.34
C THR A 189 11.55 3.70 -2.59
N CYS A 190 12.52 4.22 -3.33
CA CYS A 190 13.75 4.84 -2.81
C CYS A 190 13.98 6.19 -3.52
N PRO A 191 14.48 7.24 -2.84
CA PRO A 191 14.75 7.31 -1.41
C PRO A 191 13.48 7.44 -0.55
N LYS A 192 13.53 6.90 0.67
CA LYS A 192 12.52 7.11 1.72
C LYS A 192 13.07 8.12 2.72
N GLY A 193 12.25 9.08 3.12
CA GLY A 193 12.59 10.02 4.17
C GLY A 193 11.34 10.68 4.73
N GLU A 194 11.45 11.18 5.96
CA GLU A 194 10.35 11.84 6.67
C GLU A 194 10.18 13.31 6.26
N ASN A 195 11.23 13.88 5.65
CA ASN A 195 11.22 15.27 5.19
C ASN A 195 10.18 15.49 4.09
N GLY A 196 9.54 16.66 4.14
CA GLY A 196 8.52 17.09 3.18
C GLY A 196 8.94 16.96 1.72
N ASP A 197 10.22 17.24 1.45
CA ASP A 197 10.80 17.23 0.11
C ASP A 197 10.69 15.89 -0.61
N PHE A 198 10.71 14.77 0.13
CA PHE A 198 10.57 13.42 -0.46
C PHE A 198 9.18 13.16 -1.05
N TYR A 199 8.16 13.94 -0.68
CA TYR A 199 6.82 13.81 -1.25
C TYR A 199 6.68 14.50 -2.61
N TYR A 200 7.61 15.38 -2.98
CA TYR A 200 7.61 16.13 -4.25
C TYR A 200 8.55 15.52 -5.30
N LYS A 201 9.36 14.53 -4.92
CA LYS A 201 10.31 13.87 -5.83
C LYS A 201 9.74 12.57 -6.37
N SER A 202 10.00 12.30 -7.64
CA SER A 202 9.78 10.97 -8.22
C SER A 202 10.65 9.95 -7.49
N LYS A 203 10.04 8.85 -7.08
CA LYS A 203 10.75 7.78 -6.36
C LYS A 203 11.18 6.70 -7.33
N MET A 204 12.41 6.22 -7.16
CA MET A 204 12.94 5.08 -7.89
C MET A 204 12.29 3.80 -7.37
N SER A 205 11.88 2.94 -8.29
CA SER A 205 11.35 1.62 -7.95
C SER A 205 12.51 0.68 -7.64
N VAL A 206 12.40 -0.02 -6.52
CA VAL A 206 13.35 -1.04 -6.07
C VAL A 206 12.58 -2.34 -5.88
N CYS A 207 13.09 -3.43 -6.46
CA CYS A 207 12.56 -4.77 -6.31
C CYS A 207 13.39 -5.53 -5.28
N ASN A 208 12.74 -6.38 -4.51
CA ASN A 208 13.37 -7.28 -3.57
C ASN A 208 12.77 -8.68 -3.76
N PHE A 209 13.58 -9.61 -4.26
CA PHE A 209 13.21 -11.02 -4.37
C PHE A 209 13.83 -11.79 -3.23
N THR A 210 12.98 -12.48 -2.47
CA THR A 210 13.39 -13.21 -1.27
C THR A 210 13.29 -14.70 -1.53
N ILE A 211 14.37 -15.41 -1.21
CA ILE A 211 14.40 -16.87 -1.14
C ILE A 211 14.61 -17.24 0.33
N PHE A 212 13.68 -18.00 0.89
CA PHE A 212 13.77 -18.53 2.24
C PHE A 212 14.04 -20.04 2.22
N VAL A 213 15.12 -20.46 2.86
CA VAL A 213 15.51 -21.87 3.00
C VAL A 213 14.90 -22.44 4.27
N SER A 214 13.92 -23.33 4.14
CA SER A 214 13.17 -23.83 5.30
C SER A 214 13.98 -24.69 6.27
N GLY A 215 15.03 -25.36 5.79
CA GLY A 215 15.86 -26.26 6.61
C GLY A 215 16.81 -25.54 7.58
N ASP A 216 17.37 -24.41 7.13
CA ASP A 216 18.34 -23.61 7.89
C ASP A 216 17.74 -22.33 8.47
N GLN A 217 16.48 -22.03 8.11
CA GLN A 217 15.83 -20.76 8.41
C GLN A 217 16.64 -19.56 7.91
N GLU A 218 17.33 -19.75 6.78
CA GLU A 218 18.16 -18.73 6.14
C GLU A 218 17.35 -17.99 5.07
N ALA A 219 17.60 -16.68 4.95
CA ALA A 219 16.94 -15.82 3.97
C ALA A 219 17.96 -15.14 3.06
N PHE A 220 17.69 -15.19 1.76
CA PHE A 220 18.48 -14.52 0.73
C PHE A 220 17.62 -13.43 0.08
N CYS A 221 18.08 -12.18 0.14
CA CYS A 221 17.40 -11.04 -0.46
C CYS A 221 18.20 -10.55 -1.67
N TYR A 222 17.61 -10.65 -2.86
CA TYR A 222 18.14 -10.11 -4.10
C TYR A 222 17.46 -8.77 -4.37
N VAL A 223 18.21 -7.68 -4.20
CA VAL A 223 17.69 -6.32 -4.34
C VAL A 223 18.28 -5.67 -5.58
N TRP A 224 17.43 -5.10 -6.42
CA TRP A 224 17.85 -4.32 -7.58
C TRP A 224 16.88 -3.17 -7.82
N ASP A 225 17.38 -2.09 -8.42
CA ASP A 225 16.55 -0.97 -8.82
C ASP A 225 16.17 -1.02 -10.30
N GLN A 226 15.22 -0.18 -10.68
CA GLN A 226 14.68 -0.11 -12.04
C GLN A 226 15.70 0.20 -13.15
N THR A 227 16.91 0.67 -12.81
CA THR A 227 18.00 0.90 -13.80
C THR A 227 18.74 -0.38 -14.16
N ILE A 228 18.70 -1.38 -13.27
CA ILE A 228 19.38 -2.67 -13.44
C ILE A 228 18.47 -3.68 -14.13
N GLY A 229 17.21 -3.75 -13.71
CA GLY A 229 16.31 -4.79 -14.17
C GLY A 229 14.84 -4.49 -13.88
N SER A 230 13.98 -5.20 -14.58
CA SER A 230 12.54 -5.15 -14.38
C SER A 230 12.10 -6.15 -13.30
N LYS A 231 10.84 -6.58 -13.31
CA LYS A 231 10.28 -7.52 -12.31
C LYS A 231 9.79 -8.82 -12.95
N GLY A 232 10.34 -9.16 -14.10
CA GLY A 232 9.91 -10.27 -14.92
C GLY A 232 10.51 -11.60 -14.50
N ALA A 233 10.11 -12.65 -15.21
CA ALA A 233 10.62 -13.99 -15.02
C ALA A 233 12.14 -14.12 -15.28
N ALA A 234 12.73 -13.24 -16.09
CA ALA A 234 14.16 -13.27 -16.39
C ALA A 234 15.02 -12.83 -15.21
N GLU A 235 14.61 -11.75 -14.52
CA GLU A 235 15.28 -11.27 -13.31
C GLU A 235 15.14 -12.28 -12.17
N ILE A 236 13.93 -12.82 -11.97
CA ILE A 236 13.71 -13.90 -10.99
C ILE A 236 14.54 -15.13 -11.33
N GLY A 237 14.59 -15.51 -12.61
CA GLY A 237 15.42 -16.63 -13.07
C GLY A 237 16.90 -16.41 -12.83
N SER A 238 17.39 -15.18 -13.01
CA SER A 238 18.80 -14.84 -12.72
C SER A 238 19.11 -14.99 -11.23
N CYS A 239 18.21 -14.55 -10.35
CA CYS A 239 18.36 -14.72 -8.90
C CYS A 239 18.36 -16.21 -8.51
N LEU A 240 17.41 -16.99 -9.03
CA LEU A 240 17.33 -18.44 -8.80
C LEU A 240 18.56 -19.18 -9.34
N TRP A 241 19.09 -18.77 -10.49
CA TRP A 241 20.30 -19.35 -11.05
C TRP A 241 21.50 -19.17 -10.11
N LEU A 242 21.71 -17.94 -9.63
CA LEU A 242 22.79 -17.63 -8.70
C LEU A 242 22.65 -18.45 -7.40
N PHE A 243 21.42 -18.51 -6.86
CA PHE A 243 21.12 -19.30 -5.66
C PHE A 243 21.40 -20.80 -5.87
N ILE A 244 20.89 -21.39 -6.95
CA ILE A 244 21.08 -22.81 -7.27
C ILE A 244 22.57 -23.11 -7.45
N GLN A 245 23.29 -22.27 -8.20
CA GLN A 245 24.71 -22.46 -8.43
C GLN A 245 25.50 -22.46 -7.12
N GLN A 246 25.19 -21.54 -6.19
CA GLN A 246 25.82 -21.50 -4.87
C GLN A 246 25.51 -22.78 -4.07
N LYS A 247 24.23 -23.16 -3.93
CA LYS A 247 23.83 -24.33 -3.14
C LYS A 247 24.32 -25.65 -3.72
N VAL A 248 24.50 -25.74 -5.05
CA VAL A 248 25.15 -26.90 -5.69
C VAL A 248 26.62 -27.03 -5.26
N GLN A 249 27.35 -25.91 -5.15
CA GLN A 249 28.74 -25.93 -4.65
C GLN A 249 28.82 -26.36 -3.19
N GLU A 250 27.77 -26.09 -2.41
CA GLU A 250 27.61 -26.57 -1.03
C GLU A 250 27.22 -28.07 -0.95
N GLY A 251 26.97 -28.73 -2.08
CA GLY A 251 26.68 -30.17 -2.16
C GLY A 251 25.21 -30.56 -2.35
N ILE A 252 24.30 -29.58 -2.49
CA ILE A 252 22.87 -29.85 -2.72
C ILE A 252 22.64 -30.46 -4.10
N LYS A 253 21.85 -31.53 -4.14
CA LYS A 253 21.49 -32.29 -5.36
C LYS A 253 20.01 -32.22 -5.71
N GLU A 254 19.15 -31.89 -4.75
CA GLU A 254 17.71 -31.80 -4.95
C GLU A 254 17.16 -30.46 -4.44
N PHE A 255 16.38 -29.78 -5.28
CA PHE A 255 15.71 -28.54 -4.94
C PHE A 255 14.21 -28.73 -4.99
N VAL A 256 13.53 -28.35 -3.91
CA VAL A 256 12.06 -28.26 -3.87
C VAL A 256 11.69 -26.80 -3.68
N ILE A 257 11.13 -26.20 -4.73
CA ILE A 257 10.84 -24.78 -4.81
C ILE A 257 9.33 -24.59 -4.62
N TYR A 258 8.96 -23.75 -3.65
CA TYR A 258 7.60 -23.26 -3.44
C TYR A 258 7.51 -21.80 -3.85
N SER A 259 6.51 -21.46 -4.66
CA SER A 259 6.25 -20.08 -5.04
C SER A 259 4.76 -19.80 -5.19
N ASP A 260 4.41 -18.52 -5.29
CA ASP A 260 3.09 -18.13 -5.78
C ASP A 260 2.85 -18.58 -7.23
N ASN A 261 1.61 -18.50 -7.68
CA ASN A 261 1.19 -18.90 -9.03
C ASN A 261 1.10 -17.69 -9.98
N CYS A 262 2.05 -16.75 -9.87
CA CYS A 262 2.09 -15.57 -10.73
C CYS A 262 2.68 -15.93 -12.11
N SER A 263 1.86 -15.88 -13.17
CA SER A 263 2.29 -16.24 -14.53
C SER A 263 3.34 -15.30 -15.14
N ALA A 264 3.33 -14.03 -14.75
CA ALA A 264 4.31 -13.06 -15.24
C ALA A 264 5.72 -13.29 -14.66
N GLN A 265 5.80 -14.04 -13.56
CA GLN A 265 6.99 -14.19 -12.73
C GLN A 265 7.36 -15.65 -12.59
N ASN A 266 6.66 -16.35 -11.70
CA ASN A 266 7.01 -17.70 -11.25
C ASN A 266 6.48 -18.82 -12.16
N LYS A 267 5.27 -18.66 -12.72
CA LYS A 267 4.69 -19.62 -13.67
C LYS A 267 4.97 -19.19 -15.11
N SER A 268 6.25 -19.23 -15.47
CA SER A 268 6.76 -18.76 -16.76
C SER A 268 7.55 -19.85 -17.48
N GLN A 269 7.44 -19.88 -18.82
CA GLN A 269 8.24 -20.77 -19.66
C GLN A 269 9.75 -20.52 -19.49
N PHE A 270 10.15 -19.27 -19.21
CA PHE A 270 11.55 -18.91 -19.01
C PHE A 270 12.14 -19.56 -17.76
N LEU A 271 11.38 -19.62 -16.67
CA LEU A 271 11.81 -20.34 -15.46
C LEU A 271 11.84 -21.84 -15.67
N PHE A 272 10.87 -22.40 -16.40
CA PHE A 272 10.92 -23.82 -16.74
C PHE A 272 12.17 -24.16 -17.56
N SER A 273 12.48 -23.38 -18.61
CA SER A 273 13.71 -23.54 -19.38
C SER A 273 14.96 -23.41 -18.53
N LEU A 274 14.98 -22.46 -17.57
CA LEU A 274 16.07 -22.32 -16.61
C LEU A 274 16.26 -23.58 -15.78
N TYR A 275 15.19 -24.16 -15.24
CA TYR A 275 15.27 -25.38 -14.43
C TYR A 275 15.77 -26.58 -15.24
N VAL A 276 15.34 -26.71 -16.49
CA VAL A 276 15.86 -27.75 -17.39
C VAL A 276 17.36 -27.56 -17.62
N MET A 277 17.79 -26.33 -17.92
CA MET A 277 19.22 -26.02 -18.09
C MET A 277 20.03 -26.29 -16.82
N ALA A 278 19.53 -25.89 -15.65
CA ALA A 278 20.19 -26.12 -14.38
C ALA A 278 20.27 -27.62 -14.05
N SER A 279 19.20 -28.38 -14.29
CA SER A 279 19.17 -29.83 -14.08
C SER A 279 20.21 -30.56 -14.93
N ILE A 280 20.33 -30.20 -16.22
CA ILE A 280 21.32 -30.79 -17.13
C ILE A 280 22.74 -30.38 -16.73
N LYS A 281 22.96 -29.09 -16.47
CA LYS A 281 24.30 -28.55 -16.19
C LYS A 281 24.87 -29.06 -14.87
N PHE A 282 24.06 -29.06 -13.82
CA PHE A 282 24.50 -29.39 -12.47
C PHE A 282 24.15 -30.83 -12.05
N GLN A 283 23.46 -31.59 -12.90
CA GLN A 283 23.00 -32.95 -12.61
C GLN A 283 22.17 -33.03 -11.32
N ILE A 284 21.25 -32.06 -11.18
CA ILE A 284 20.38 -31.91 -10.01
C ILE A 284 18.92 -32.17 -10.35
N LYS A 285 18.13 -32.52 -9.33
CA LYS A 285 16.68 -32.66 -9.43
C LYS A 285 16.00 -31.40 -8.94
N ILE A 286 15.13 -30.80 -9.76
CA ILE A 286 14.36 -29.61 -9.39
C ILE A 286 12.87 -29.94 -9.43
N THR A 287 12.17 -29.71 -8.32
CA THR A 287 10.72 -29.84 -8.20
C THR A 287 10.13 -28.48 -7.87
N HIS A 288 9.35 -27.89 -8.77
CA HIS A 288 8.68 -26.62 -8.53
C HIS A 288 7.19 -26.83 -8.25
N ARG A 289 6.74 -26.44 -7.06
CA ARG A 289 5.36 -26.53 -6.59
C ARG A 289 4.76 -25.14 -6.42
N TYR A 290 3.64 -24.90 -7.10
CA TYR A 290 2.89 -23.65 -6.97
C TYR A 290 1.94 -23.72 -5.78
N LEU A 291 1.85 -22.64 -5.00
CA LEU A 291 0.86 -22.49 -3.93
C LEU A 291 -0.52 -22.08 -4.50
N GLU A 292 -1.58 -22.34 -3.73
CA GLU A 292 -2.93 -21.97 -4.17
C GLU A 292 -3.12 -20.44 -4.11
N VAL A 293 -3.67 -19.87 -5.19
CA VAL A 293 -3.78 -18.42 -5.38
C VAL A 293 -4.56 -17.77 -4.23
N GLY A 294 -3.96 -16.74 -3.62
CA GLY A 294 -4.59 -15.95 -2.56
C GLY A 294 -4.61 -16.63 -1.18
N HIS A 295 -3.90 -17.74 -1.04
CA HIS A 295 -3.62 -18.42 0.23
C HIS A 295 -2.11 -18.58 0.49
N THR A 296 -1.32 -17.77 -0.18
CA THR A 296 0.12 -17.64 0.02
C THR A 296 0.37 -16.86 1.30
N HIS A 297 0.45 -17.57 2.42
CA HIS A 297 1.21 -17.09 3.57
C HIS A 297 2.58 -17.76 3.49
N MET A 298 3.59 -16.99 3.12
CA MET A 298 4.95 -17.46 2.90
C MET A 298 5.86 -16.98 4.01
N GLU A 299 6.91 -17.74 4.33
CA GLU A 299 7.92 -17.31 5.30
C GLU A 299 8.62 -16.02 4.85
N CYS A 300 8.65 -15.78 3.53
CA CYS A 300 9.08 -14.52 2.92
C CYS A 300 8.27 -13.31 3.41
N ASP A 301 6.98 -13.47 3.71
CA ASP A 301 6.12 -12.38 4.19
C ASP A 301 6.62 -11.84 5.55
N SER A 302 7.16 -12.71 6.41
CA SER A 302 7.73 -12.33 7.71
C SER A 302 9.01 -11.50 7.55
N ILE A 303 9.80 -11.79 6.51
CA ILE A 303 11.02 -11.04 6.17
C ILE A 303 10.64 -9.67 5.58
N HIS A 304 9.65 -9.63 4.69
CA HIS A 304 9.12 -8.38 4.15
C HIS A 304 8.52 -7.48 5.23
N ALA A 305 7.90 -8.07 6.26
CA ALA A 305 7.37 -7.33 7.40
C ALA A 305 8.46 -6.73 8.33
N THR A 306 9.66 -7.31 8.35
CA THR A 306 10.79 -6.86 9.19
C THR A 306 11.69 -5.84 8.48
N LEU A 307 11.62 -5.75 7.15
CA LEU A 307 12.19 -4.62 6.42
C LEU A 307 11.48 -3.33 6.86
N PRO A 308 12.20 -2.21 7.07
CA PRO A 308 11.70 -1.06 7.80
C PRO A 308 10.41 -0.50 7.18
N SER A 309 9.30 -0.86 7.81
CA SER A 309 8.05 -0.13 7.71
C SER A 309 8.10 1.03 8.71
N PRO A 310 7.62 2.23 8.32
CA PRO A 310 7.76 3.41 9.17
C PRO A 310 7.05 3.16 10.51
N PRO A 311 7.67 3.54 11.65
CA PRO A 311 6.97 3.51 12.92
C PRO A 311 5.71 4.38 12.82
N PRO A 312 4.61 4.00 13.48
CA PRO A 312 3.43 4.85 13.54
C PRO A 312 3.83 6.22 14.11
N PRO A 313 3.29 7.32 13.57
CA PRO A 313 3.60 8.65 14.10
C PRO A 313 3.23 8.68 15.57
N SER A 314 4.20 9.04 16.41
CA SER A 314 4.00 9.28 17.83
C SER A 314 2.88 10.31 18.01
N PRO A 315 1.96 10.09 18.98
CA PRO A 315 0.92 11.05 19.25
C PRO A 315 1.54 12.29 19.90
N THR A 316 1.59 13.38 19.13
CA THR A 316 1.72 14.76 19.64
C THR A 316 0.42 15.50 19.37
#